data_AF-A0A3C1LJ89-F1
#
_entry.id   AF-A0A3C1LJ89-F1
#
_cell.length_a   1.000
_cell.length_b   1.000
_cell.length_c   1.000
_cell.angle_alpha   90.00
_cell.angle_beta   90.00
_cell.angle_gamma   90.00
#
_symmetry.space_group_name_H-M   'P 1'
#
loop_
_entity.id
_entity.type
_entity.pdbx_description
1 polymer ?
#
loop_
_entity_poly.entity_id
_entity_poly.type
_entity_poly.pdbx_seq_one_letter_code
_entity_poly.pdbx_strand_id
1 'polypeptide(L)'
;MSLISNLGKGVVKKITAQKQHFFPPLSWASIKVLKHLDDAKEKQFSLGQVKLVYTRPYEIIHTYTELFQDEIYHFTTTQSQPIIIDCGAHI
;
A
#
# COMPACT_ATOMS: atom_id res chain seq x y z
N MET A 1 -28.07 -27.32 -11.92
CA MET A 1 -27.29 -26.72 -10.84
C MET A 1 -26.87 -25.33 -11.27
N SER A 2 -27.39 -24.32 -10.58
CA SER A 2 -27.57 -22.95 -11.06
C SER A 2 -26.28 -22.12 -11.08
N LEU A 3 -26.08 -21.31 -12.14
CA LEU A 3 -25.03 -20.27 -12.27
C LEU A 3 -24.93 -19.35 -11.04
N ILE A 4 -26.02 -19.18 -10.30
CA ILE A 4 -26.13 -18.32 -9.11
C ILE A 4 -25.21 -18.84 -7.98
N SER A 5 -25.06 -20.16 -7.84
CA SER A 5 -24.22 -20.73 -6.77
C SER A 5 -22.72 -20.55 -7.04
N ASN A 6 -22.31 -20.45 -8.30
CA ASN A 6 -20.92 -20.23 -8.70
C ASN A 6 -20.53 -18.75 -8.58
N LEU A 7 -21.43 -17.81 -8.91
CA LEU A 7 -21.20 -16.38 -8.69
C LEU A 7 -21.06 -16.05 -7.19
N GLY A 8 -21.95 -16.58 -6.35
CA GLY A 8 -21.91 -16.34 -4.91
C GLY A 8 -20.61 -16.83 -4.26
N LYS A 9 -20.13 -18.01 -4.65
CA LYS A 9 -18.84 -18.56 -4.17
C LYS A 9 -17.64 -17.69 -4.55
N GLY A 10 -17.65 -17.10 -5.76
CA GLY A 10 -16.58 -16.22 -6.22
C GLY A 10 -16.49 -14.90 -5.44
N VAL A 11 -17.64 -14.32 -5.09
CA VAL A 11 -17.71 -13.09 -4.29
C VAL A 11 -17.27 -13.33 -2.85
N VAL A 12 -17.79 -14.39 -2.21
CA VAL A 12 -17.42 -14.75 -0.84
C VAL A 12 -15.92 -15.01 -0.72
N LYS A 13 -15.34 -15.75 -1.67
CA LYS A 13 -13.89 -16.03 -1.70
C LYS A 13 -13.04 -14.77 -1.86
N LYS A 14 -13.51 -13.76 -2.59
CA LYS A 14 -12.80 -12.48 -2.72
C LYS A 14 -12.86 -11.65 -1.44
N ILE A 15 -13.97 -11.70 -0.70
CA ILE A 15 -14.12 -10.98 0.56
C ILE A 15 -13.30 -11.65 1.66
N THR A 16 -13.28 -12.99 1.74
CA THR A 16 -12.51 -13.71 2.76
C THR A 16 -11.01 -13.82 2.46
N ALA A 17 -10.59 -13.62 1.21
CA ALA A 17 -9.17 -13.59 0.83
C ALA A 17 -8.54 -12.19 0.91
N GLN A 18 -9.28 -11.16 1.37
CA GLN A 18 -8.66 -9.86 1.62
C GLN A 18 -7.63 -10.02 2.74
N LYS A 19 -6.35 -9.82 2.40
CA LYS A 19 -5.29 -9.68 3.39
C LYS A 19 -5.70 -8.57 4.36
N GLN A 20 -5.59 -8.84 5.65
CA GLN A 20 -5.75 -7.82 6.67
C GLN A 20 -4.51 -6.94 6.63
N HIS A 21 -4.61 -5.81 5.94
CA HIS A 21 -3.54 -4.80 5.90
C HIS A 21 -3.54 -4.03 7.22
N PHE A 22 -2.36 -3.84 7.82
CA PHE A 22 -2.16 -2.95 8.97
C PHE A 22 -2.38 -1.50 8.59
N PHE A 23 -2.03 -1.11 7.37
CA PHE A 23 -2.17 0.26 6.90
C PHE A 23 -3.31 0.39 5.87
N PRO A 24 -4.16 1.42 6.00
CA PRO A 24 -5.23 1.65 5.05
C PRO A 24 -4.66 2.09 3.69
N PRO A 25 -5.31 1.78 2.56
CA PRO A 25 -4.86 2.29 1.28
C PRO A 25 -5.01 3.82 1.19
N LEU A 26 -4.20 4.47 0.34
CA LEU A 26 -4.41 5.88 0.02
C LEU A 26 -5.80 6.06 -0.59
N SER A 27 -6.49 7.12 -0.18
CA SER A 27 -7.80 7.43 -0.74
C SER A 27 -7.69 7.69 -2.25
N TRP A 28 -8.72 7.33 -3.01
CA TRP A 28 -8.78 7.59 -4.44
C TRP A 28 -8.57 9.09 -4.75
N ALA A 29 -9.11 9.98 -3.91
CA ALA A 29 -8.93 11.42 -4.04
C ALA A 29 -7.46 11.83 -3.85
N SER A 30 -6.78 11.30 -2.84
CA SER A 30 -5.34 11.54 -2.60
C SER A 30 -4.50 11.08 -3.79
N ILE A 31 -4.75 9.86 -4.28
CA ILE A 31 -4.06 9.32 -5.46
C ILE A 31 -4.32 10.20 -6.68
N LYS A 32 -5.57 10.65 -6.88
CA LYS A 32 -5.93 11.51 -8.01
C LYS A 32 -5.22 12.85 -7.92
N VAL A 33 -5.20 13.51 -6.75
CA VAL A 33 -4.47 14.76 -6.54
C VAL A 33 -2.98 14.57 -6.84
N LEU A 34 -2.34 13.58 -6.20
CA LEU A 34 -0.91 13.32 -6.37
C LEU A 34 -0.55 13.10 -7.85
N LYS A 35 -1.35 12.33 -8.59
CA LYS A 35 -1.10 12.07 -10.03
C LYS A 35 -1.13 13.30 -10.95
N HIS A 36 -1.69 14.42 -10.51
CA HIS A 36 -1.83 15.63 -11.34
C HIS A 36 -0.98 16.81 -10.83
N LEU A 37 -0.17 16.59 -9.79
CA LEU A 37 0.79 17.59 -9.33
C LEU A 37 2.04 17.57 -10.22
N ASP A 38 2.70 18.72 -10.32
CA ASP A 38 4.00 18.80 -11.00
C ASP A 38 5.07 18.00 -10.25
N ASP A 39 6.16 17.66 -10.94
CA ASP A 39 7.28 16.87 -10.42
C ASP A 39 8.59 17.67 -10.30
N ALA A 40 8.53 18.99 -10.44
CA ALA A 40 9.71 19.86 -10.48
C ALA A 40 9.98 20.57 -9.15
N LYS A 41 8.95 20.78 -8.33
CA LYS A 41 9.04 21.55 -7.07
C LYS A 41 8.89 20.66 -5.85
N GLU A 42 9.62 21.01 -4.80
CA GLU A 42 9.39 20.43 -3.48
C GLU A 42 7.99 20.78 -2.95
N LYS A 43 7.31 19.78 -2.37
CA LYS A 43 5.94 19.85 -1.86
C LYS A 43 5.86 19.15 -0.51
N GLN A 44 4.78 19.42 0.22
CA GLN A 44 4.47 18.75 1.47
C GLN A 44 3.18 17.95 1.34
N PHE A 45 3.16 16.73 1.89
CA PHE A 45 1.98 15.87 1.97
C PHE A 45 1.82 15.38 3.40
N SER A 46 0.63 15.53 3.94
CA SER A 46 0.31 15.02 5.28
C SER A 46 -0.22 13.60 5.17
N LEU A 47 0.50 12.66 5.75
CA LEU A 47 0.08 11.29 5.93
C LEU A 47 -0.32 11.07 7.40
N GLY A 48 -1.60 11.28 7.70
CA GLY A 48 -2.09 11.29 9.08
C GLY A 48 -1.42 12.39 9.89
N GLN A 49 -0.66 12.01 10.92
CA GLN A 49 0.10 12.95 11.78
C GLN A 49 1.51 13.25 11.25
N VAL A 50 1.96 12.54 10.22
CA VAL A 50 3.31 12.70 9.65
C VAL A 50 3.26 13.68 8.48
N LYS A 51 4.23 14.58 8.40
CA LYS A 51 4.45 15.43 7.22
C LYS A 51 5.60 14.87 6.40
N LEU A 52 5.34 14.63 5.13
CA LEU A 52 6.33 14.20 4.14
C LEU A 52 6.72 15.38 3.26
N VAL A 53 8.02 15.51 3.01
CA VAL A 53 8.57 16.43 2.01
C VAL A 53 8.99 15.61 0.81
N TYR A 54 8.56 16.00 -0.39
CA TYR A 54 8.80 15.24 -1.61
C TYR A 54 8.88 16.14 -2.83
N THR A 55 9.56 15.67 -3.88
CA THR A 55 9.62 16.37 -5.18
C THR A 55 8.68 15.73 -6.19
N ARG A 56 8.73 14.40 -6.33
CA ARG A 56 7.96 13.67 -7.35
C ARG A 56 6.71 13.01 -6.74
N PRO A 57 5.49 13.41 -7.13
CA PRO A 57 4.28 12.87 -6.53
C PRO A 57 4.06 11.36 -6.73
N TYR A 58 4.59 10.80 -7.81
CA TYR A 58 4.44 9.37 -8.08
C TYR A 58 5.29 8.50 -7.14
N GLU A 59 6.42 9.00 -6.64
CA GLU A 59 7.25 8.32 -5.64
C GLU A 59 6.45 8.13 -4.35
N ILE A 60 5.70 9.15 -3.91
CA ILE A 60 4.81 9.01 -2.73
C ILE A 60 3.81 7.88 -2.90
N ILE A 61 3.20 7.75 -4.08
CA ILE A 61 2.23 6.68 -4.35
C ILE A 61 2.95 5.32 -4.33
N HIS A 62 4.11 5.22 -4.99
CA HIS A 62 4.87 3.98 -5.10
C HIS A 62 5.39 3.52 -3.73
N THR A 63 6.12 4.39 -3.02
CA THR A 63 6.64 4.12 -1.68
C THR A 63 5.52 3.77 -0.71
N TYR A 64 4.39 4.48 -0.75
CA TYR A 64 3.30 4.17 0.17
C TYR A 64 2.70 2.79 -0.10
N THR A 65 2.47 2.47 -1.38
CA THR A 65 1.95 1.16 -1.76
C THR A 65 2.93 0.06 -1.38
N GLU A 66 4.21 0.16 -1.75
CA GLU A 66 5.18 -0.89 -1.48
C GLU A 66 5.40 -1.10 0.04
N LEU A 67 5.67 -0.04 0.79
CA LEU A 67 6.07 -0.17 2.19
C LEU A 67 4.89 -0.44 3.14
N PHE A 68 3.73 0.17 2.88
CA PHE A 68 2.62 0.17 3.84
C PHE A 68 1.43 -0.67 3.36
N GLN A 69 1.12 -0.69 2.06
CA GLN A 69 0.01 -1.53 1.57
C GLN A 69 0.48 -2.96 1.31
N ASP A 70 1.57 -3.13 0.57
CA ASP A 70 2.14 -4.45 0.27
C ASP A 70 2.96 -5.00 1.44
N GLU A 71 3.33 -4.13 2.37
CA GLU A 71 4.00 -4.46 3.63
C GLU A 71 5.24 -5.33 3.40
N ILE A 72 6.11 -4.94 2.46
CA ILE A 72 7.28 -5.76 2.08
C ILE A 72 8.22 -6.09 3.25
N TYR A 73 8.17 -5.31 4.33
CA TYR A 73 8.93 -5.51 5.56
C TYR A 73 8.16 -6.21 6.69
N HIS A 74 6.88 -6.54 6.48
CA HIS A 74 6.11 -7.30 7.46
C HIS A 74 6.36 -8.80 7.26
N PHE A 75 6.96 -9.41 8.27
CA PHE A 75 7.12 -10.85 8.36
C PHE A 75 6.87 -11.32 9.78
N THR A 76 6.45 -12.58 9.92
CA THR A 76 6.30 -13.24 11.21
C THR A 76 7.49 -14.16 11.46
N THR A 77 7.98 -14.20 12.70
CA THR A 77 9.11 -15.05 13.09
C THR A 77 8.96 -15.51 14.53
N THR A 78 9.44 -16.71 14.83
CA THR A 78 9.57 -17.22 16.20
C THR A 78 10.98 -17.04 16.75
N GLN A 79 11.91 -16.52 15.95
CA GLN A 79 13.29 -16.26 16.37
C GLN A 79 13.36 -14.95 17.15
N SER A 80 14.08 -14.95 18.27
CA SER A 80 14.31 -13.74 19.07
C SER A 80 15.30 -12.77 18.41
N GLN A 81 16.12 -13.25 17.48
CA GLN A 81 17.09 -12.46 16.71
C GLN A 81 16.99 -12.82 15.22
N PRO A 82 15.91 -12.39 14.53
CA PRO A 82 15.78 -12.64 13.11
C PRO A 82 16.85 -11.88 12.34
N ILE A 83 17.47 -12.56 11.36
CA ILE A 83 18.41 -11.92 10.43
C ILE A 83 17.61 -11.41 9.24
N ILE A 84 17.72 -10.10 8.98
CA ILE A 84 17.13 -9.44 7.81
C ILE A 84 18.27 -9.16 6.82
N ILE A 85 18.15 -9.65 5.60
CA ILE A 85 19.04 -9.31 4.48
C ILE A 85 18.17 -8.59 3.46
N ASP A 86 18.43 -7.31 3.26
CA ASP A 86 17.65 -6.46 2.37
C ASP A 86 18.56 -5.69 1.41
N CYS A 87 18.13 -5.57 0.16
CA CYS A 87 18.75 -4.72 -0.87
C CYS A 87 18.09 -3.33 -0.96
N GLY A 88 17.09 -3.06 -0.12
CA GLY A 88 16.31 -1.84 -0.09
C GLY A 88 15.03 -1.95 -0.91
N ALA A 89 14.07 -1.11 -0.56
CA ALA A 89 12.83 -0.91 -1.29
C ALA A 89 13.06 -0.23 -2.65
N HIS A 90 12.19 -0.51 -3.62
CA HIS A 90 12.24 0.12 -4.94
C HIS A 90 11.46 1.43 -4.92
N ILE A 91 12.13 2.51 -4.48
CA ILE A 91 11.52 3.83 -4.27
C ILE A 91 11.78 4.77 -5.45
#